data_AF-A0A7J5CE12-F1
#
_entry.id   AF-A0A7J5CE12-F1
#
_cell.length_a   1.000
_cell.length_b   1.000
_cell.length_c   1.000
_cell.angle_alpha   90.00
_cell.angle_beta   90.00
_cell.angle_gamma   90.00
#
_symmetry.space_group_name_H-M   'P 1'
#
loop_
_entity.id
_entity.type
_entity.pdbx_description
1 polymer ?
#
loop_
_entity_poly.entity_id
_entity_poly.type
_entity_poly.pdbx_seq_one_letter_code
_entity_poly.pdbx_strand_id
1 'polypeptide(L)'
;MRRVFAVTALTGLLLAGAGCADRGEDPFAVGFASPAPPPTAATPAPTVTGDPGVCARAKQAGSAAVQTYVFKLAEMLRATGRGDGKAADAARRDAETALAGWRDALREQSGQAADPRLRTLLADLATEVGGLGTDVQAIDETEFDRLQGRLDELCPA
;
A
#
# COMPACT_ATOMS: atom_id res chain seq x y z
N MET A 1 19.97 -18.89 42.51
CA MET A 1 19.94 -17.47 42.94
C MET A 1 18.80 -16.77 42.22
N ARG A 2 17.76 -16.40 42.96
CA ARG A 2 16.60 -15.64 42.46
C ARG A 2 17.06 -14.25 42.01
N ARG A 3 16.63 -13.83 40.82
CA ARG A 3 16.56 -12.41 40.45
C ARG A 3 15.15 -12.13 39.95
N VAL A 4 14.38 -11.54 40.85
CA VAL A 4 13.06 -10.94 40.68
C VAL A 4 13.31 -9.44 40.61
N PHE A 5 12.66 -8.68 39.72
CA PHE A 5 12.32 -7.24 39.78
C PHE A 5 11.93 -6.81 38.34
N ALA A 6 10.91 -6.03 38.04
CA ALA A 6 9.77 -5.49 38.78
C ALA A 6 8.75 -5.06 37.70
N VAL A 7 7.48 -5.43 37.85
CA VAL A 7 6.39 -5.03 36.95
C VAL A 7 5.74 -3.78 37.54
N THR A 8 5.90 -2.64 36.87
CA THR A 8 5.18 -1.41 37.18
C THR A 8 3.80 -1.45 36.53
N ALA A 9 2.80 -1.81 37.32
CA ALA A 9 1.40 -1.64 36.98
C ALA A 9 1.02 -0.15 37.18
N LEU A 10 0.63 0.52 36.11
CA LEU A 10 0.07 1.87 36.17
C LEU A 10 -1.46 1.77 36.22
N THR A 11 -1.98 2.04 37.41
CA THR A 11 -3.39 2.13 37.75
C THR A 11 -3.95 3.44 37.21
N GLY A 12 -4.88 3.36 36.24
CA GLY A 12 -5.69 4.49 35.80
C GLY A 12 -7.10 4.38 36.38
N LEU A 13 -7.36 5.12 37.45
CA LEU A 13 -8.72 5.47 37.87
C LEU A 13 -9.07 6.81 37.19
N LEU A 14 -10.29 6.96 36.66
CA LEU A 14 -11.21 8.09 36.92
C LEU A 14 -12.35 8.15 35.88
N LEU A 15 -13.56 7.95 36.41
CA LEU A 15 -14.79 8.72 36.23
C LEU A 15 -15.58 8.70 34.90
N ALA A 16 -16.86 8.38 35.11
CA ALA A 16 -18.00 8.48 34.22
C ALA A 16 -18.35 9.93 33.82
N GLY A 17 -18.92 10.07 32.62
CA GLY A 17 -19.66 11.24 32.18
C GLY A 17 -20.56 10.88 31.00
N ALA A 18 -21.87 10.85 31.23
CA ALA A 18 -22.90 10.84 30.19
C ALA A 18 -23.46 12.26 30.06
N GLY A 19 -23.61 12.78 28.84
CA GLY A 19 -24.40 14.00 28.59
C GLY A 19 -23.97 14.86 27.39
N CYS A 20 -24.82 14.84 26.34
CA CYS A 20 -25.26 15.92 25.45
C CYS A 20 -24.29 16.94 24.80
N ALA A 21 -24.24 16.85 23.45
CA ALA A 21 -24.44 17.89 22.42
C ALA A 21 -23.82 19.31 22.53
N ASP A 22 -23.19 19.67 21.40
CA ASP A 22 -23.21 20.96 20.69
C ASP A 22 -21.97 21.89 20.80
N ARG A 23 -21.44 22.19 19.60
CA ARG A 23 -20.61 23.33 19.16
C ARG A 23 -19.14 23.46 19.64
N GLY A 24 -18.25 23.17 18.68
CA GLY A 24 -17.09 23.98 18.28
C GLY A 24 -16.13 24.51 19.34
N GLU A 25 -14.95 23.90 19.42
CA GLU A 25 -13.63 24.55 19.55
C GLU A 25 -12.58 23.42 19.65
N ASP A 26 -11.71 23.29 18.65
CA ASP A 26 -10.58 22.35 18.69
C ASP A 26 -9.42 22.99 19.48
N PRO A 27 -9.01 22.44 20.63
CA PRO A 27 -7.97 23.00 21.51
C PRO A 27 -6.53 22.80 21.01
N PHE A 28 -6.33 22.51 19.72
CA PHE A 28 -5.01 22.36 19.10
C PHE A 28 -4.68 23.42 18.04
N ALA A 29 -5.46 24.51 17.97
CA ALA A 29 -5.14 25.65 17.12
C ALA A 29 -3.98 26.49 17.72
N VAL A 30 -2.74 26.06 17.50
CA VAL A 30 -1.57 26.94 17.65
C VAL A 30 -1.44 27.82 16.40
N GLY A 31 -1.72 29.11 16.56
CA GLY A 31 -1.62 30.10 15.51
C GLY A 31 -0.17 30.36 15.10
N PHE A 32 0.14 30.08 13.84
CA PHE A 32 1.21 30.75 13.11
C PHE A 32 0.54 31.55 11.98
N ALA A 33 0.45 32.87 12.15
CA ALA A 33 0.11 33.78 11.07
C ALA A 33 1.30 33.82 10.09
N SER A 34 1.28 32.95 9.08
CA SER A 34 2.19 33.06 7.93
C SER A 34 1.65 34.11 6.95
N PRO A 35 2.51 34.95 6.33
CA PRO A 35 2.08 35.85 5.27
C PRO A 35 1.47 35.03 4.14
N ALA A 36 0.29 35.44 3.67
CA ALA A 36 -0.39 34.80 2.56
C ALA A 36 0.52 34.84 1.31
N PRO A 37 0.84 33.69 0.70
CA PRO A 37 1.53 33.69 -0.58
C PRO A 37 0.64 34.37 -1.64
N PRO A 38 1.22 35.02 -2.67
CA PRO A 38 0.45 35.58 -3.78
C PRO A 38 -0.44 34.48 -4.38
N PRO A 39 -1.59 34.81 -4.99
CA PRO A 39 -2.44 33.83 -5.67
C PRO A 39 -1.63 33.21 -6.81
N THR A 40 -0.97 32.10 -6.49
CA THR A 40 -0.39 31.21 -7.47
C THR A 40 -1.61 30.58 -8.10
N ALA A 41 -1.87 30.90 -9.38
CA ALA A 41 -2.90 30.26 -10.15
C ALA A 41 -2.83 28.76 -9.85
N ALA A 42 -3.89 28.21 -9.26
CA ALA A 42 -3.98 26.78 -9.00
C ALA A 42 -3.73 26.12 -10.35
N THR A 43 -2.54 25.55 -10.52
CA THR A 43 -2.31 24.65 -11.63
C THR A 43 -3.35 23.57 -11.44
N PRO A 44 -4.24 23.31 -12.42
CA PRO A 44 -5.25 22.30 -12.23
C PRO A 44 -4.51 21.02 -11.86
N ALA A 45 -4.84 20.46 -10.69
CA ALA A 45 -4.43 19.11 -10.36
C ALA A 45 -4.78 18.26 -11.57
N PRO A 46 -3.83 17.49 -12.15
CA PRO A 46 -4.11 16.76 -13.37
C PRO A 46 -5.25 15.80 -13.06
N THR A 47 -6.44 16.11 -13.53
CA THR A 47 -7.55 15.16 -13.52
C THR A 47 -7.15 14.12 -14.55
N VAL A 48 -6.39 13.10 -14.11
CA VAL A 48 -6.15 11.89 -14.89
C VAL A 48 -7.55 11.39 -15.20
N THR A 49 -8.01 11.67 -16.41
CA THR A 49 -9.30 11.15 -16.90
C THR A 49 -9.00 9.74 -17.35
N GLY A 50 -8.53 8.92 -16.41
CA GLY A 50 -8.26 7.53 -16.63
C GLY A 50 -9.58 6.86 -16.95
N ASP A 51 -9.58 6.06 -18.02
CA ASP A 51 -10.72 5.21 -18.32
C ASP A 51 -11.06 4.42 -17.05
N PRO A 52 -12.24 4.64 -16.42
CA PRO A 52 -12.54 4.08 -15.10
C PRO A 52 -12.41 2.57 -15.07
N GLY A 53 -12.65 1.90 -16.21
CA GLY A 53 -12.47 0.46 -16.35
C GLY A 53 -11.00 0.02 -16.28
N VAL A 54 -10.09 0.80 -16.87
CA VAL A 54 -8.64 0.53 -16.85
C VAL A 54 -8.10 0.67 -15.43
N CYS A 55 -8.50 1.74 -14.74
CA CYS A 55 -8.15 2.00 -13.34
C CYS A 55 -8.65 0.88 -12.40
N ALA A 56 -9.93 0.52 -12.50
CA ALA A 56 -10.52 -0.52 -11.65
C ALA A 56 -9.84 -1.88 -11.85
N ARG A 57 -9.55 -2.27 -13.10
CA ARG A 57 -8.86 -3.54 -13.42
C ARG A 57 -7.42 -3.55 -12.91
N ALA A 58 -6.68 -2.46 -13.10
CA ALA A 58 -5.30 -2.35 -12.59
C ALA A 58 -5.26 -2.47 -11.05
N LYS A 59 -6.18 -1.81 -10.35
CA LYS A 59 -6.33 -1.90 -8.89
C LYS A 59 -6.68 -3.31 -8.42
N GLN A 60 -7.69 -3.92 -9.03
CA GLN A 60 -8.12 -5.27 -8.67
C GLN A 60 -6.98 -6.29 -8.87
N ALA A 61 -6.24 -6.20 -9.98
CA ALA A 61 -5.08 -7.06 -10.22
C ALA A 61 -3.98 -6.86 -9.17
N GLY A 62 -3.70 -5.60 -8.81
CA GLY A 62 -2.73 -5.28 -7.76
C GLY A 62 -3.12 -5.85 -6.40
N SER A 63 -4.35 -5.63 -5.94
CA SER A 63 -4.84 -6.15 -4.66
C SER A 63 -4.79 -7.68 -4.59
N ALA A 64 -5.19 -8.37 -5.68
CA ALA A 64 -5.16 -9.82 -5.74
C ALA A 64 -3.73 -10.37 -5.69
N ALA A 65 -2.79 -9.72 -6.39
CA ALA A 65 -1.40 -10.13 -6.40
C ALA A 65 -0.72 -9.91 -5.05
N VAL A 66 -0.95 -8.78 -4.39
CA VAL A 66 -0.42 -8.50 -3.03
C VAL A 66 -0.95 -9.52 -2.02
N GLN A 67 -2.26 -9.81 -2.04
CA GLN A 67 -2.84 -10.80 -1.14
C GLN A 67 -2.23 -12.19 -1.37
N THR A 68 -2.03 -12.59 -2.62
CA THR A 68 -1.40 -13.87 -2.98
C THR A 68 0.05 -13.90 -2.53
N TYR A 69 0.80 -12.83 -2.77
CA TYR A 69 2.19 -12.69 -2.36
C TYR A 69 2.36 -12.87 -0.84
N VAL A 70 1.59 -12.11 -0.04
CA VAL A 70 1.64 -12.18 1.43
C VAL A 70 1.26 -13.57 1.93
N PHE A 71 0.21 -14.18 1.34
CA PHE A 71 -0.20 -15.53 1.69
C PHE A 71 0.93 -16.55 1.45
N LYS A 72 1.57 -16.47 0.27
CA LYS A 72 2.66 -17.36 -0.10
C LYS A 72 3.94 -17.14 0.70
N LEU A 73 4.24 -15.90 1.09
CA LEU A 73 5.33 -15.62 2.01
C LEU A 73 5.11 -16.29 3.37
N ALA A 74 3.89 -16.23 3.90
CA ALA A 74 3.52 -16.93 5.14
C ALA A 74 3.60 -18.46 5.00
N GLU A 75 3.22 -19.04 3.86
CA GLU A 75 3.42 -20.47 3.57
C GLU A 75 4.91 -20.85 3.54
N MET A 76 5.75 -20.04 2.90
CA MET A 76 7.19 -20.24 2.84
C MET A 76 7.82 -20.26 4.24
N LEU A 77 7.50 -19.29 5.09
CA LEU A 77 7.99 -19.22 6.47
C LEU A 77 7.57 -20.46 7.30
N ARG A 78 6.30 -20.90 7.16
CA ARG A 78 5.82 -22.11 7.84
C ARG A 78 6.53 -23.37 7.33
N ALA A 79 6.81 -23.46 6.04
CA ALA A 79 7.54 -24.59 5.45
C ALA A 79 8.99 -24.63 5.94
N THR A 80 9.68 -23.49 5.96
CA THR A 80 11.04 -23.34 6.52
C THR A 80 11.08 -23.75 7.99
N GLY A 81 10.11 -23.32 8.80
CA GLY A 81 10.02 -23.70 10.22
C GLY A 81 9.84 -25.20 10.45
N ARG A 82 9.36 -25.95 9.45
CA ARG A 82 9.25 -27.42 9.48
C ARG A 82 10.42 -28.13 8.78
N GLY A 83 11.38 -27.40 8.22
CA GLY A 83 12.49 -27.95 7.44
C GLY A 83 12.11 -28.45 6.03
N ASP A 84 10.95 -28.06 5.52
CA ASP A 84 10.47 -28.47 4.19
C ASP A 84 10.90 -27.46 3.11
N GLY A 85 12.14 -27.61 2.63
CA GLY A 85 12.70 -26.72 1.61
C GLY A 85 11.93 -26.78 0.28
N LYS A 86 11.34 -27.93 -0.09
CA LYS A 86 10.58 -28.05 -1.33
C LYS A 86 9.28 -27.25 -1.28
N ALA A 87 8.57 -27.31 -0.16
CA ALA A 87 7.36 -26.50 0.03
C ALA A 87 7.70 -25.00 0.12
N ALA A 88 8.81 -24.63 0.75
CA ALA A 88 9.27 -23.24 0.80
C ALA A 88 9.59 -22.71 -0.61
N ASP A 89 10.34 -23.47 -1.43
CA ASP A 89 10.65 -23.09 -2.80
C ASP A 89 9.40 -23.03 -3.70
N ALA A 90 8.42 -23.91 -3.48
CA ALA A 90 7.15 -23.87 -4.19
C ALA A 90 6.36 -22.60 -3.86
N ALA A 91 6.26 -22.25 -2.57
CA ALA A 91 5.60 -21.04 -2.13
C ALA A 91 6.30 -19.78 -2.69
N ARG A 92 7.64 -19.75 -2.73
CA ARG A 92 8.39 -18.66 -3.37
C ARG A 92 8.00 -18.50 -4.85
N ARG A 93 8.03 -19.59 -5.63
CA ARG A 93 7.65 -19.55 -7.07
C ARG A 93 6.21 -19.09 -7.28
N ASP A 94 5.30 -19.50 -6.41
CA ASP A 94 3.90 -19.06 -6.48
C ASP A 94 3.77 -17.54 -6.22
N ALA A 95 4.56 -17.00 -5.28
CA ALA A 95 4.61 -15.56 -5.02
C ALA A 95 5.18 -14.77 -6.23
N GLU A 96 6.28 -15.25 -6.81
CA GLU A 96 6.88 -14.69 -8.04
C GLU A 96 5.87 -14.71 -9.21
N THR A 97 5.13 -15.81 -9.34
CA THR A 97 4.09 -15.97 -10.38
C THR A 97 2.96 -14.96 -10.21
N ALA A 98 2.53 -14.68 -8.97
CA ALA A 98 1.51 -13.68 -8.70
C ALA A 98 1.96 -12.26 -9.13
N LEU A 99 3.21 -11.89 -8.85
CA LEU A 99 3.77 -10.60 -9.28
C LEU A 99 3.95 -10.52 -10.80
N ALA A 100 4.39 -11.61 -11.44
CA ALA A 100 4.46 -11.69 -12.89
C ALA A 100 3.08 -11.49 -13.54
N GLY A 101 2.04 -12.11 -12.98
CA GLY A 101 0.65 -11.92 -13.43
C GLY A 101 0.17 -10.47 -13.28
N TRP A 102 0.50 -9.80 -12.17
CA TRP A 102 0.15 -8.39 -11.98
C TRP A 102 0.85 -7.49 -13.00
N ARG A 103 2.15 -7.67 -13.20
CA ARG A 103 2.90 -6.98 -14.25
C ARG A 103 2.24 -7.11 -15.61
N ASP A 104 1.82 -8.32 -15.97
CA ASP A 104 1.23 -8.58 -17.28
C ASP A 104 -0.13 -7.89 -17.41
N ALA A 105 -0.94 -7.89 -16.34
CA ALA A 105 -2.18 -7.11 -16.27
C ALA A 105 -1.94 -5.60 -16.42
N LEU A 106 -0.91 -5.04 -15.77
CA LEU A 106 -0.55 -3.64 -15.90
C LEU A 106 -0.16 -3.27 -17.35
N ARG A 107 0.59 -4.14 -18.05
CA ARG A 107 0.93 -3.94 -19.47
C ARG A 107 -0.30 -3.98 -20.37
N GLU A 108 -1.20 -4.92 -20.12
CA GLU A 108 -2.46 -5.01 -20.86
C GLU A 108 -3.28 -3.73 -20.69
N GLN A 109 -3.44 -3.29 -19.44
CA GLN A 109 -4.18 -2.07 -19.12
C GLN A 109 -3.50 -0.81 -19.67
N SER A 110 -2.17 -0.76 -19.68
CA SER A 110 -1.40 0.30 -20.37
C SER A 110 -1.76 0.36 -21.86
N GLY A 111 -1.79 -0.79 -22.55
CA GLY A 111 -2.17 -0.86 -23.97
C GLY A 111 -3.62 -0.41 -24.25
N GLN A 112 -4.51 -0.56 -23.27
CA GLN A 112 -5.91 -0.15 -23.36
C GLN A 112 -6.16 1.31 -22.97
N ALA A 113 -5.22 1.95 -22.25
CA ALA A 113 -5.38 3.31 -21.78
C ALA A 113 -5.38 4.31 -22.95
N ALA A 114 -6.48 5.07 -23.10
CA ALA A 114 -6.57 6.16 -24.07
C ALA A 114 -5.70 7.36 -23.67
N ASP A 115 -5.66 7.67 -22.37
CA ASP A 115 -4.82 8.73 -21.80
C ASP A 115 -3.32 8.35 -21.88
N PRO A 116 -2.47 9.16 -22.53
CA PRO A 116 -1.05 8.86 -22.65
C PRO A 116 -0.27 8.85 -21.33
N ARG A 117 -0.68 9.66 -20.34
CA ARG A 117 0.01 9.71 -19.03
C ARG A 117 -0.29 8.45 -18.23
N LEU A 118 -1.55 8.01 -18.23
CA LEU A 118 -1.97 6.74 -17.62
C LEU A 118 -1.25 5.55 -18.28
N ARG A 119 -1.17 5.54 -19.63
CA ARG A 119 -0.43 4.52 -20.37
C ARG A 119 1.02 4.39 -19.91
N THR A 120 1.76 5.51 -19.90
CA THR A 120 3.17 5.52 -19.48
C THR A 120 3.31 5.03 -18.05
N LEU A 121 2.48 5.54 -17.15
CA LEU A 121 2.62 5.22 -15.74
C LEU A 121 2.28 3.75 -15.44
N LEU A 122 1.26 3.17 -16.10
CA LEU A 122 0.97 1.72 -16.00
C LEU A 122 2.13 0.86 -16.55
N ALA A 123 2.82 1.32 -17.61
CA ALA A 123 4.00 0.63 -18.13
C ALA A 123 5.20 0.73 -17.18
N ASP A 124 5.39 1.88 -16.53
CA ASP A 124 6.44 2.08 -15.52
C ASP A 124 6.20 1.18 -14.30
N LEU A 125 4.96 1.15 -13.78
CA LEU A 125 4.57 0.24 -12.70
C LEU A 125 4.79 -1.23 -13.08
N ALA A 126 4.46 -1.63 -14.31
CA ALA A 126 4.74 -2.99 -14.77
C ALA A 126 6.25 -3.30 -14.73
N THR A 127 7.10 -2.34 -15.09
CA THR A 127 8.55 -2.51 -15.05
C THR A 127 9.05 -2.66 -13.61
N GLU A 128 8.53 -1.87 -12.68
CA GLU A 128 8.87 -1.94 -11.26
C GLU A 128 8.44 -3.27 -10.62
N VAL A 129 7.20 -3.70 -10.83
CA VAL A 129 6.70 -5.00 -10.37
C VAL A 129 7.52 -6.14 -10.97
N GLY A 130 7.95 -6.00 -12.23
CA GLY A 130 8.82 -6.96 -12.90
C GLY A 130 10.20 -7.09 -12.26
N GLY A 131 10.76 -6.00 -11.73
CA GLY A 131 12.00 -6.03 -10.95
C GLY A 131 11.83 -6.74 -9.62
N LEU A 132 10.77 -6.41 -8.88
CA LEU A 132 10.46 -7.03 -7.59
C LEU A 132 10.23 -8.54 -7.70
N GLY A 133 9.49 -9.00 -8.72
CA GLY A 133 9.20 -10.42 -8.92
C GLY A 133 10.41 -11.31 -9.16
N THR A 134 11.62 -10.75 -9.33
CA THR A 134 12.87 -11.52 -9.47
C THR A 134 13.65 -11.69 -8.17
N ASP A 135 13.27 -10.98 -7.11
CA ASP A 135 13.93 -11.04 -5.80
C ASP A 135 12.93 -10.87 -4.65
N VAL A 136 12.14 -11.93 -4.40
CA VAL A 136 11.10 -11.98 -3.35
C VAL A 136 11.66 -11.80 -1.94
N GLN A 137 12.96 -12.04 -1.70
CA GLN A 137 13.56 -11.80 -0.40
C GLN A 137 13.92 -10.33 -0.17
N ALA A 138 14.00 -9.51 -1.22
CA ALA A 138 14.28 -8.09 -1.15
C ALA A 138 13.02 -7.22 -1.06
N ILE A 139 11.82 -7.80 -1.15
CA ILE A 139 10.56 -7.04 -1.11
C ILE A 139 10.06 -6.93 0.33
N ASP A 140 10.28 -5.77 0.95
CA ASP A 140 9.66 -5.39 2.21
C ASP A 140 8.25 -4.80 2.01
N GLU A 141 7.41 -4.82 3.06
CA GLU A 141 6.04 -4.29 3.06
C GLU A 141 5.96 -2.84 2.53
N THR A 142 6.99 -2.02 2.80
CA THR A 142 7.11 -0.63 2.35
C THR A 142 7.12 -0.45 0.84
N GLU A 143 7.64 -1.40 0.06
CA GLU A 143 7.65 -1.28 -1.41
C GLU A 143 6.26 -1.52 -2.00
N PHE A 144 5.45 -2.40 -1.40
CA PHE A 144 4.06 -2.57 -1.81
C PHE A 144 3.19 -1.36 -1.50
N ASP A 145 3.36 -0.75 -0.32
CA ASP A 145 2.65 0.47 0.05
C ASP A 145 2.97 1.62 -0.90
N ARG A 146 4.24 1.73 -1.33
CA ARG A 146 4.67 2.70 -2.33
C ARG A 146 4.01 2.46 -3.68
N LEU A 147 3.96 1.21 -4.15
CA LEU A 147 3.30 0.86 -5.40
C LEU A 147 1.78 1.11 -5.35
N GLN A 148 1.13 0.80 -4.22
CA GLN A 148 -0.28 1.08 -3.99
C GLN A 148 -0.55 2.59 -3.96
N GLY A 149 0.26 3.38 -3.27
CA GLY A 149 0.12 4.84 -3.22
C GLY A 149 0.21 5.48 -4.61
N ARG A 150 1.13 5.00 -5.46
CA ARG A 150 1.20 5.44 -6.87
C ARG A 150 -0.01 5.02 -7.68
N LEU A 151 -0.54 3.82 -7.46
CA LEU A 151 -1.76 3.35 -8.11
C LEU A 151 -3.02 4.11 -7.65
N ASP A 152 -3.02 4.63 -6.42
CA ASP A 152 -4.10 5.46 -5.88
C ASP A 152 -4.04 6.91 -6.38
N GLU A 153 -2.84 7.48 -6.54
CA GLU A 153 -2.64 8.79 -7.19
C GLU A 153 -3.20 8.81 -8.63
N LEU A 154 -3.15 7.68 -9.32
CA LEU A 154 -3.64 7.50 -10.69
C LEU A 154 -5.16 7.42 -10.85
N CYS A 155 -5.83 6.94 -9.81
CA CYS A 155 -7.22 6.49 -9.88
C CYS A 155 -7.91 6.92 -8.59
N PRO A 156 -8.13 8.23 -8.39
CA PRO A 156 -8.88 8.72 -7.23
C PRO A 156 -10.29 8.11 -7.25
N ALA A 157 -10.82 7.84 -6.06
CA ALA A 157 -12.14 7.26 -5.86
C ALA A 157 -13.27 8.12 -6.46
#